data_AF-A0A496S1Y7-F1
#
_entry.id   AF-A0A496S1Y7-F1
#
_cell.length_a   1.000
_cell.length_b   1.000
_cell.length_c   1.000
_cell.angle_alpha   90.00
_cell.angle_beta   90.00
_cell.angle_gamma   90.00
#
_symmetry.space_group_name_H-M   'P 1'
#
loop_
_entity.id
_entity.type
_entity.pdbx_description
1 polymer ?
#
loop_
_entity_poly.entity_id
_entity_poly.type
_entity_poly.pdbx_seq_one_letter_code
_entity_poly.pdbx_strand_id
1 'polypeptide(L)'
;MNKFTITIQTLTPLWTGDVKRKCDTLKLTGLLGSLRWWFEALVRGIGYKACDSTGEKCELKLEKPTDLQDIMQKLCPACFLFGTTGWKKRFWVEEKKKELMEIPLIVFGTRKKRKGKYLSRTCRGIQGEIELYVHFNNSKKIYNFLLLETIKVVSQWGMLGAQIAQGNGTIFSKIHPQYTIHSFESLPKTRFQRHCENCPDFRNFKFLKFQITFKNDIKGIAKFIWRKNNDDNRKLSGNIKKLWENFGFLPIAFHLRDLLRQNLWRNNKDRRHKMLGKMGFGSRVFVSHAYKISDNTVEIRIFGYDFQKNGWENIKTSISNVSLLNQFLVNNNPLVAGVNIELETTGKEIIKSFLRSE
;
A
#
# COMPACT_ATOMS: atom_id res chain seq x y z
N MET A 1 -11.39 16.39 -20.90
CA MET A 1 -11.31 14.94 -21.21
C MET A 1 -11.87 14.16 -20.04
N ASN A 2 -12.78 13.22 -20.30
CA ASN A 2 -13.49 12.47 -19.26
C ASN A 2 -13.05 10.99 -19.20
N LYS A 3 -11.97 10.63 -19.89
CA LYS A 3 -11.45 9.27 -19.98
C LYS A 3 -9.92 9.29 -19.88
N PHE A 4 -9.39 8.40 -19.04
CA PHE A 4 -7.96 8.18 -18.86
C PHE A 4 -7.67 6.69 -18.93
N THR A 5 -6.56 6.33 -19.55
CA THR A 5 -5.99 4.99 -19.52
C THR A 5 -4.94 4.93 -18.43
N ILE A 6 -5.04 3.91 -17.57
CA ILE A 6 -4.08 3.63 -16.51
C ILE A 6 -3.52 2.24 -16.73
N THR A 7 -2.23 2.16 -16.98
CA THR A 7 -1.50 0.89 -16.99
C THR A 7 -0.89 0.69 -15.62
N ILE A 8 -1.15 -0.45 -14.99
CA ILE A 8 -0.64 -0.84 -13.68
C ILE A 8 0.21 -2.09 -13.84
N GLN A 9 1.48 -1.99 -13.48
CA GLN A 9 2.36 -3.12 -13.30
C GLN A 9 2.49 -3.42 -11.81
N THR A 10 2.13 -4.62 -11.37
CA THR A 10 2.31 -5.03 -9.98
C THR A 10 3.74 -5.52 -9.77
N LEU A 11 4.46 -4.90 -8.84
CA LEU A 11 5.87 -5.22 -8.52
C LEU A 11 5.98 -6.25 -7.38
N THR A 12 4.92 -6.37 -6.58
CA THR A 12 4.76 -7.41 -5.56
C THR A 12 3.33 -7.97 -5.67
N PRO A 13 2.99 -9.09 -5.01
CA PRO A 13 1.69 -9.73 -5.15
C PRO A 13 0.55 -8.75 -4.89
N LEU A 14 -0.39 -8.62 -5.82
CA LEU A 14 -1.63 -7.90 -5.62
C LEU A 14 -2.67 -8.84 -5.00
N TRP A 15 -3.35 -8.41 -3.95
CA TRP A 15 -4.46 -9.15 -3.36
C TRP A 15 -5.77 -8.39 -3.48
N THR A 16 -6.68 -8.92 -4.30
CA THR A 16 -8.05 -8.39 -4.46
C THR A 16 -9.06 -9.50 -4.18
N GLY A 17 -8.93 -10.12 -2.99
CA GLY A 17 -9.68 -11.32 -2.66
C GLY A 17 -11.21 -11.18 -2.74
N ASP A 18 -11.86 -12.27 -3.11
CA ASP A 18 -13.32 -12.39 -3.16
C ASP A 18 -13.95 -12.65 -1.78
N VAL A 19 -15.27 -12.84 -1.76
CA VAL A 19 -16.03 -13.16 -0.54
C VAL A 19 -15.61 -14.48 0.10
N LYS A 20 -15.01 -15.41 -0.66
CA LYS A 20 -14.46 -16.68 -0.20
C LYS A 20 -12.97 -16.59 0.18
N ARG A 21 -12.40 -15.37 0.22
CA ARG A 21 -10.98 -15.10 0.49
C ARG A 21 -10.02 -15.77 -0.50
N LYS A 22 -10.47 -15.98 -1.74
CA LYS A 22 -9.63 -16.42 -2.86
C LYS A 22 -9.22 -15.22 -3.70
N CYS A 23 -8.01 -15.26 -4.26
CA CYS A 23 -7.46 -14.21 -5.12
C CYS A 23 -6.87 -14.85 -6.37
N ASP A 24 -7.72 -15.50 -7.15
CA ASP A 24 -7.41 -16.11 -8.44
C ASP A 24 -7.54 -15.12 -9.60
N THR A 25 -8.35 -14.08 -9.42
CA THR A 25 -8.71 -13.10 -10.45
C THR A 25 -8.73 -11.69 -9.87
N LEU A 26 -8.49 -10.69 -10.72
CA LEU A 26 -8.60 -9.28 -10.33
C LEU A 26 -10.04 -8.94 -9.95
N LYS A 27 -10.24 -8.40 -8.75
CA LYS A 27 -11.51 -7.79 -8.34
C LYS A 27 -11.32 -6.27 -8.22
N LEU A 28 -11.89 -5.54 -9.18
CA LEU A 28 -11.83 -4.07 -9.21
C LEU A 28 -12.38 -3.43 -7.94
N THR A 29 -13.38 -4.03 -7.30
CA THR A 29 -13.94 -3.55 -6.03
C THR A 29 -12.90 -3.49 -4.91
N GLY A 30 -12.04 -4.51 -4.80
CA GLY A 30 -10.94 -4.53 -3.82
C GLY A 30 -9.87 -3.47 -4.11
N LEU A 31 -9.57 -3.26 -5.39
CA LEU A 31 -8.66 -2.20 -5.85
C LEU A 31 -9.20 -0.80 -5.49
N LEU A 32 -10.46 -0.55 -5.82
CA LEU A 32 -11.14 0.72 -5.58
C LEU A 32 -11.31 1.02 -4.08
N GLY A 33 -11.55 0.00 -3.26
CA GLY A 33 -11.61 0.16 -1.80
C GLY A 33 -10.28 0.65 -1.22
N SER A 34 -9.17 0.06 -1.64
CA SER A 34 -7.82 0.49 -1.23
C SER A 34 -7.48 1.89 -1.77
N LEU A 35 -7.84 2.17 -3.03
CA LEU A 35 -7.63 3.50 -3.63
C LEU A 35 -8.44 4.58 -2.89
N ARG A 36 -9.67 4.26 -2.47
CA ARG A 36 -10.50 5.17 -1.68
C ARG A 36 -9.83 5.54 -0.36
N TRP A 37 -9.21 4.59 0.33
CA TRP A 37 -8.51 4.86 1.59
C TRP A 37 -7.36 5.87 1.40
N TRP A 38 -6.57 5.71 0.33
CA TRP A 38 -5.54 6.68 -0.04
C TRP A 38 -6.11 8.05 -0.40
N PHE A 39 -7.21 8.08 -1.15
CA PHE A 39 -7.89 9.32 -1.51
C PHE A 39 -8.42 10.04 -0.28
N GLU A 40 -9.04 9.32 0.67
CA GLU A 40 -9.50 9.87 1.95
C GLU A 40 -8.34 10.49 2.74
N ALA A 41 -7.18 9.82 2.81
CA ALA A 41 -5.99 10.35 3.46
C ALA A 41 -5.50 11.63 2.78
N LEU A 42 -5.39 11.63 1.44
CA LEU A 42 -4.94 12.78 0.65
C LEU A 42 -5.87 13.99 0.85
N VAL A 43 -7.19 13.79 0.77
CA VAL A 43 -8.21 14.82 1.00
C VAL A 43 -8.06 15.46 2.38
N ARG A 44 -7.80 14.67 3.43
CA ARG A 44 -7.49 15.21 4.76
C ARG A 44 -6.20 16.02 4.77
N GLY A 45 -5.18 15.54 4.06
CA GLY A 45 -3.90 16.21 3.97
C GLY A 45 -3.95 17.57 3.27
N ILE A 46 -4.80 17.73 2.25
CA ILE A 46 -5.01 19.01 1.57
C ILE A 46 -6.03 19.93 2.28
N GLY A 47 -6.44 19.59 3.51
CA GLY A 47 -7.23 20.47 4.39
C GLY A 47 -8.74 20.26 4.36
N TYR A 48 -9.24 19.24 3.65
CA TYR A 48 -10.68 18.94 3.60
C TYR A 48 -11.06 17.80 4.55
N LYS A 49 -12.34 17.70 4.90
CA LYS A 49 -12.84 16.61 5.74
C LYS A 49 -13.18 15.39 4.89
N ALA A 50 -12.85 14.20 5.37
CA ALA A 50 -13.27 12.91 4.78
C ALA A 50 -13.72 11.94 5.89
N CYS A 51 -14.88 11.31 5.69
CA CYS A 51 -15.38 10.26 6.59
C CYS A 51 -14.50 9.00 6.55
N ASP A 52 -14.72 8.07 7.48
CA ASP A 52 -14.03 6.78 7.48
C ASP A 52 -14.82 5.75 6.68
N SER A 53 -14.22 5.21 5.61
CA SER A 53 -14.85 4.15 4.80
C SER A 53 -15.08 2.83 5.55
N THR A 54 -14.44 2.63 6.71
CA THR A 54 -14.58 1.46 7.59
C THR A 54 -15.45 1.71 8.81
N GLY A 55 -15.89 2.96 9.02
CA GLY A 55 -16.81 3.38 10.08
C GLY A 55 -18.06 4.05 9.52
N GLU A 56 -18.46 5.16 10.14
CA GLU A 56 -19.60 5.96 9.66
C GLU A 56 -19.28 6.69 8.36
N LYS A 57 -20.09 6.41 7.32
CA LYS A 57 -20.03 7.11 6.03
C LYS A 57 -21.04 8.25 5.98
N CYS A 58 -20.82 9.20 5.08
CA CYS A 58 -21.87 10.13 4.69
C CYS A 58 -23.09 9.36 4.16
N GLU A 59 -24.29 9.85 4.40
CA GLU A 59 -25.51 9.33 3.79
C GLU A 59 -26.22 10.49 3.11
N LEU A 60 -26.62 10.30 1.85
CA LEU A 60 -27.38 11.31 1.13
C LEU A 60 -28.86 10.94 1.18
N LYS A 61 -29.59 11.56 2.09
CA LYS A 61 -31.06 11.48 2.15
C LYS A 61 -31.63 12.68 1.41
N LEU A 62 -32.14 12.46 0.20
CA LEU A 62 -32.82 13.49 -0.60
C LEU A 62 -34.13 12.92 -1.14
N GLU A 63 -35.21 13.67 -1.01
CA GLU A 63 -36.51 13.34 -1.62
C GLU A 63 -36.55 13.69 -3.12
N LYS A 64 -35.77 14.68 -3.57
CA LYS A 64 -35.57 15.05 -4.99
C LYS A 64 -34.13 15.54 -5.24
N PRO A 65 -33.58 15.42 -6.47
CA PRO A 65 -32.25 15.88 -6.77
C PRO A 65 -32.16 17.41 -6.71
N THR A 66 -31.39 17.94 -5.78
CA THR A 66 -30.87 19.31 -5.82
C THR A 66 -29.69 19.41 -6.79
N ASP A 67 -29.27 20.63 -7.12
CA ASP A 67 -28.10 20.88 -7.96
C ASP A 67 -26.82 20.19 -7.43
N LEU A 68 -25.85 19.96 -8.31
CA LEU A 68 -24.59 19.28 -7.94
C LEU A 68 -23.84 20.01 -6.81
N GLN A 69 -23.96 21.33 -6.71
CA GLN A 69 -23.22 22.14 -5.74
C GLN A 69 -23.76 21.93 -4.32
N ASP A 70 -25.08 21.76 -4.14
CA ASP A 70 -25.70 21.40 -2.86
C ASP A 70 -25.24 20.01 -2.40
N ILE A 71 -25.17 19.05 -3.31
CA ILE A 71 -24.73 17.68 -2.99
C ILE A 71 -23.26 17.67 -2.55
N MET A 72 -22.41 18.45 -3.22
CA MET A 72 -21.00 18.62 -2.84
C MET A 72 -20.83 19.25 -1.45
N GLN A 73 -21.79 20.07 -1.00
CA GLN A 73 -21.77 20.63 0.36
C GLN A 73 -22.18 19.58 1.41
N LYS A 74 -23.06 18.64 1.05
CA LYS A 74 -23.57 17.59 1.97
C LYS A 74 -22.64 16.38 2.11
N LEU A 75 -21.85 16.08 1.08
CA LEU A 75 -20.94 14.93 1.05
C LEU A 75 -19.48 15.35 1.26
N CYS A 76 -18.70 14.50 1.94
CA CYS A 76 -17.25 14.65 1.89
C CYS A 76 -16.70 14.34 0.47
N PRO A 77 -15.52 14.84 0.08
CA PRO A 77 -15.00 14.66 -1.27
C PRO A 77 -14.86 13.19 -1.69
N ALA A 78 -14.50 12.31 -0.74
CA ALA A 78 -14.40 10.88 -0.98
C ALA A 78 -15.77 10.24 -1.27
N CYS A 79 -16.81 10.53 -0.48
CA CYS A 79 -18.16 10.04 -0.74
C CYS A 79 -18.75 10.60 -2.03
N PHE A 80 -18.47 11.87 -2.34
CA PHE A 80 -18.91 12.47 -3.61
C PHE A 80 -18.33 11.70 -4.81
N LEU A 81 -17.04 11.41 -4.80
CA LEU A 81 -16.37 10.75 -5.93
C LEU A 81 -16.61 9.23 -5.97
N PHE A 82 -16.39 8.53 -4.85
CA PHE A 82 -16.47 7.07 -4.77
C PHE A 82 -17.88 6.54 -4.46
N GLY A 83 -18.85 7.42 -4.21
CA GLY A 83 -20.22 7.04 -3.86
C GLY A 83 -20.41 6.78 -2.37
N THR A 84 -21.68 6.76 -1.96
CA THR A 84 -22.14 6.34 -0.63
C THR A 84 -23.63 5.98 -0.68
N THR A 85 -24.24 5.60 0.44
CA THR A 85 -25.70 5.34 0.50
C THR A 85 -26.48 6.57 0.02
N GLY A 86 -27.39 6.36 -0.94
CA GLY A 86 -28.15 7.43 -1.59
C GLY A 86 -27.39 8.22 -2.68
N TRP A 87 -26.13 7.86 -2.98
CA TRP A 87 -25.32 8.58 -3.98
C TRP A 87 -24.41 7.67 -4.80
N LYS A 88 -24.60 7.67 -6.12
CA LYS A 88 -23.75 6.90 -7.05
C LYS A 88 -22.38 7.59 -7.22
N LYS A 89 -21.34 6.76 -7.30
CA LYS A 89 -19.97 7.19 -7.65
C LYS A 89 -19.93 8.00 -8.95
N ARG A 90 -18.98 8.94 -9.04
CA ARG A 90 -18.80 9.88 -10.15
C ARG A 90 -17.71 9.47 -11.16
N PHE A 91 -17.28 8.22 -11.07
CA PHE A 91 -16.41 7.60 -12.06
C PHE A 91 -16.69 6.10 -12.16
N TRP A 92 -16.33 5.48 -13.27
CA TRP A 92 -16.28 4.02 -13.38
C TRP A 92 -14.95 3.59 -13.97
N VAL A 93 -14.60 2.33 -13.68
CA VAL A 93 -13.37 1.71 -14.14
C VAL A 93 -13.73 0.49 -14.94
N GLU A 94 -13.14 0.38 -16.12
CA GLU A 94 -13.29 -0.76 -17.01
C GLU A 94 -11.93 -1.46 -17.16
N GLU A 95 -11.91 -2.78 -17.00
CA GLU A 95 -10.73 -3.60 -17.30
C GLU A 95 -10.66 -3.82 -18.81
N LYS A 96 -9.56 -3.41 -19.44
CA LYS A 96 -9.35 -3.58 -20.89
C LYS A 96 -8.44 -4.72 -21.23
N LYS A 97 -7.34 -4.84 -20.49
CA LYS A 97 -6.38 -5.91 -20.65
C LYS A 97 -5.88 -6.33 -19.28
N LYS A 98 -5.65 -7.63 -19.11
CA LYS A 98 -4.91 -8.16 -17.97
C LYS A 98 -4.02 -9.31 -18.41
N GLU A 99 -2.77 -9.26 -17.97
CA GLU A 99 -1.81 -10.35 -18.08
C GLU A 99 -1.36 -10.64 -16.66
N LEU A 100 -2.17 -11.44 -15.95
CA LEU A 100 -1.97 -11.72 -14.53
C LEU A 100 -1.73 -13.20 -14.31
N MET A 101 -0.70 -13.50 -13.53
CA MET A 101 -0.35 -14.85 -13.11
C MET A 101 -0.61 -15.01 -11.61
N GLU A 102 -1.17 -16.15 -11.21
CA GLU A 102 -1.29 -16.48 -9.79
C GLU A 102 0.09 -16.78 -9.20
N ILE A 103 0.35 -16.18 -8.04
CA ILE A 103 1.55 -16.45 -7.26
C ILE A 103 1.29 -17.63 -6.33
N PRO A 104 2.12 -18.69 -6.40
CA PRO A 104 1.94 -19.85 -5.54
C PRO A 104 2.03 -19.44 -4.07
N LEU A 105 1.21 -20.08 -3.23
CA LEU A 105 1.22 -19.82 -1.79
C LEU A 105 2.62 -20.11 -1.21
N ILE A 106 3.19 -19.10 -0.56
CA ILE A 106 4.39 -19.26 0.27
C ILE A 106 4.04 -19.05 1.73
N VAL A 107 4.47 -19.98 2.58
CA VAL A 107 4.28 -19.93 4.02
C VAL A 107 5.60 -19.64 4.72
N PHE A 108 5.59 -18.64 5.60
CA PHE A 108 6.66 -18.29 6.53
C PHE A 108 6.20 -18.59 7.94
N GLY A 109 7.03 -19.25 8.75
CA GLY A 109 6.78 -19.41 10.18
C GLY A 109 7.04 -18.10 10.94
N THR A 110 6.88 -18.11 12.25
CA THR A 110 7.54 -17.14 13.12
C THR A 110 8.87 -17.70 13.62
N ARG A 111 9.80 -16.84 14.04
CA ARG A 111 11.07 -17.29 14.64
C ARG A 111 10.91 -17.91 16.02
N LYS A 112 9.84 -17.53 16.73
CA LYS A 112 9.50 -18.05 18.07
C LYS A 112 8.16 -18.77 18.05
N LYS A 113 8.05 -19.85 18.85
CA LYS A 113 6.78 -20.53 19.13
C LYS A 113 5.90 -19.63 19.99
N ARG A 114 4.58 -19.74 19.81
CA ARG A 114 3.56 -19.19 20.71
C ARG A 114 2.63 -20.32 21.08
N LYS A 115 2.46 -20.57 22.38
CA LYS A 115 1.66 -21.72 22.88
C LYS A 115 2.06 -23.04 22.18
N GLY A 116 3.37 -23.31 22.12
CA GLY A 116 3.90 -24.53 21.49
C GLY A 116 3.94 -24.56 19.95
N LYS A 117 3.32 -23.61 19.23
CA LYS A 117 3.26 -23.63 17.75
C LYS A 117 3.91 -22.40 17.11
N TYR A 118 4.52 -22.57 15.94
CA TYR A 118 4.94 -21.45 15.10
C TYR A 118 3.71 -20.85 14.43
N LEU A 119 3.53 -19.52 14.53
CA LEU A 119 2.49 -18.86 13.75
C LEU A 119 2.94 -18.80 12.29
N SER A 120 1.98 -18.95 11.38
CA SER A 120 2.26 -18.87 9.95
C SER A 120 1.86 -17.52 9.36
N ARG A 121 2.57 -17.11 8.32
CA ARG A 121 2.31 -15.94 7.48
C ARG A 121 2.37 -16.38 6.02
N THR A 122 1.54 -15.78 5.19
CA THR A 122 1.34 -16.25 3.81
C THR A 122 1.63 -15.14 2.82
N CYS A 123 2.43 -15.42 1.80
CA CYS A 123 2.56 -14.58 0.62
C CYS A 123 1.83 -15.27 -0.53
N ARG A 124 0.85 -14.59 -1.11
CA ARG A 124 0.04 -15.05 -2.25
C ARG A 124 -0.69 -13.87 -2.88
N GLY A 125 -1.19 -14.06 -4.09
CA GLY A 125 -1.93 -13.04 -4.84
C GLY A 125 -1.77 -13.27 -6.34
N ILE A 126 -2.01 -12.22 -7.11
CA ILE A 126 -1.80 -12.18 -8.56
C ILE A 126 -0.74 -11.13 -8.88
N GLN A 127 0.04 -11.34 -9.93
CA GLN A 127 1.03 -10.36 -10.39
C GLN A 127 1.12 -10.33 -11.92
N GLY A 128 1.28 -9.13 -12.46
CA GLY A 128 1.52 -8.85 -13.87
C GLY A 128 1.06 -7.44 -14.23
N GLU A 129 0.53 -7.28 -15.43
CA GLU A 129 0.09 -5.99 -15.97
C GLU A 129 -1.44 -5.92 -16.10
N ILE A 130 -2.00 -4.74 -15.83
CA ILE A 130 -3.42 -4.43 -15.92
C ILE A 130 -3.59 -3.10 -16.65
N GLU A 131 -4.40 -3.06 -17.69
CA GLU A 131 -4.85 -1.82 -18.33
C GLU A 131 -6.30 -1.51 -17.93
N LEU A 132 -6.49 -0.31 -17.36
CA LEU A 132 -7.78 0.17 -16.87
C LEU A 132 -8.18 1.45 -17.60
N TYR A 133 -9.43 1.55 -18.04
CA TYR A 133 -10.01 2.83 -18.43
C TYR A 133 -10.79 3.42 -17.27
N VAL A 134 -10.42 4.64 -16.87
CA VAL A 134 -11.13 5.43 -15.87
C VAL A 134 -11.94 6.49 -16.58
N HIS A 135 -13.24 6.41 -16.41
CA HIS A 135 -14.19 7.34 -16.99
C HIS A 135 -14.86 8.16 -15.91
N PHE A 136 -14.94 9.47 -16.10
CA PHE A 136 -15.53 10.41 -15.17
C PHE A 136 -16.93 10.82 -15.63
N ASN A 137 -17.89 10.85 -14.69
CA ASN A 137 -19.27 11.24 -14.94
C ASN A 137 -19.65 12.44 -14.08
N ASN A 138 -19.80 13.61 -14.71
CA ASN A 138 -20.27 14.84 -14.07
C ASN A 138 -19.52 15.17 -12.76
N SER A 139 -18.22 14.87 -12.70
CA SER A 139 -17.31 15.31 -11.63
C SER A 139 -16.60 16.58 -12.04
N LYS A 140 -16.33 17.48 -11.08
CA LYS A 140 -15.46 18.64 -11.34
C LYS A 140 -14.03 18.16 -11.63
N LYS A 141 -13.32 18.88 -12.52
CA LYS A 141 -11.93 18.58 -12.94
C LYS A 141 -10.99 18.30 -11.76
N ILE A 142 -11.14 19.05 -10.68
CA ILE A 142 -10.35 18.89 -9.46
C ILE A 142 -10.48 17.50 -8.81
N TYR A 143 -11.65 16.85 -8.85
CA TYR A 143 -11.80 15.49 -8.31
C TYR A 143 -11.08 14.47 -9.19
N ASN A 144 -11.11 14.68 -10.51
CA ASN A 144 -10.42 13.83 -11.47
C ASN A 144 -8.92 13.93 -11.23
N PHE A 145 -8.41 15.17 -11.11
CA PHE A 145 -7.03 15.45 -10.76
C PHE A 145 -6.62 14.71 -9.48
N LEU A 146 -7.35 14.91 -8.38
CA LEU A 146 -7.03 14.29 -7.09
C LEU A 146 -7.04 12.75 -7.14
N LEU A 147 -7.93 12.14 -7.93
CA LEU A 147 -7.94 10.69 -8.11
C LEU A 147 -6.68 10.21 -8.83
N LEU A 148 -6.30 10.89 -9.91
CA LEU A 148 -5.10 10.56 -10.68
C LEU A 148 -3.82 10.80 -9.86
N GLU A 149 -3.76 11.90 -9.09
CA GLU A 149 -2.65 12.15 -8.16
C GLU A 149 -2.58 11.09 -7.06
N THR A 150 -3.72 10.64 -6.54
CA THR A 150 -3.74 9.53 -5.57
C THR A 150 -3.11 8.27 -6.17
N ILE A 151 -3.42 7.95 -7.44
CA ILE A 151 -2.81 6.79 -8.13
C ILE A 151 -1.31 6.98 -8.31
N LYS A 152 -0.85 8.17 -8.71
CA LYS A 152 0.59 8.50 -8.83
C LYS A 152 1.32 8.34 -7.50
N VAL A 153 0.74 8.84 -6.40
CA VAL A 153 1.28 8.68 -5.04
C VAL A 153 1.42 7.20 -4.67
N VAL A 154 0.37 6.42 -4.89
CA VAL A 154 0.39 4.98 -4.56
C VAL A 154 1.44 4.26 -5.40
N SER A 155 1.53 4.58 -6.69
CA SER A 155 2.54 4.06 -7.61
C SER A 155 3.96 4.40 -7.18
N GLN A 156 4.21 5.60 -6.68
CA GLN A 156 5.55 6.00 -6.28
C GLN A 156 5.93 5.52 -4.88
N TRP A 157 5.01 5.60 -3.91
CA TRP A 157 5.34 5.51 -2.49
C TRP A 157 4.51 4.50 -1.70
N GLY A 158 3.31 4.21 -2.19
CA GLY A 158 2.33 3.38 -1.50
C GLY A 158 2.25 1.96 -2.01
N MET A 159 1.12 1.34 -1.66
CA MET A 159 0.71 0.00 -2.03
C MET A 159 -0.82 -0.04 -2.19
N LEU A 160 -1.33 -0.95 -3.01
CA LEU A 160 -2.74 -1.03 -3.40
C LEU A 160 -3.29 -2.45 -3.18
N GLY A 161 -4.58 -2.53 -2.88
CA GLY A 161 -5.30 -3.78 -2.62
C GLY A 161 -5.35 -4.13 -1.13
N ALA A 162 -5.72 -5.37 -0.84
CA ALA A 162 -5.75 -5.90 0.52
C ALA A 162 -4.40 -6.56 0.88
N GLN A 163 -4.25 -6.95 2.14
CA GLN A 163 -3.01 -7.55 2.67
C GLN A 163 -1.74 -6.68 2.52
N ILE A 164 -1.86 -5.36 2.34
CA ILE A 164 -0.70 -4.44 2.32
C ILE A 164 0.13 -4.50 3.61
N ALA A 165 -0.50 -4.81 4.75
CA ALA A 165 0.19 -5.03 6.02
C ALA A 165 1.10 -6.28 6.02
N GLN A 166 0.95 -7.15 5.01
CA GLN A 166 1.80 -8.32 4.78
C GLN A 166 2.89 -8.07 3.73
N GLY A 167 2.87 -6.90 3.07
CA GLY A 167 3.86 -6.53 2.05
C GLY A 167 3.40 -6.70 0.60
N ASN A 168 2.13 -7.03 0.39
CA ASN A 168 1.49 -7.16 -0.93
C ASN A 168 1.05 -5.81 -1.50
N GLY A 169 1.08 -5.64 -2.82
CA GLY A 169 0.40 -4.56 -3.52
C GLY A 169 1.27 -3.39 -3.92
N THR A 170 2.60 -3.54 -3.95
CA THR A 170 3.45 -2.54 -4.58
C THR A 170 3.18 -2.52 -6.07
N ILE A 171 2.95 -1.34 -6.62
CA ILE A 171 2.67 -1.16 -8.04
C ILE A 171 3.56 -0.07 -8.62
N PHE A 172 3.67 -0.08 -9.94
CA PHE A 172 4.05 1.03 -10.78
C PHE A 172 2.87 1.32 -11.72
N SER A 173 2.60 2.59 -11.99
CA SER A 173 1.51 3.00 -12.88
C SER A 173 1.93 4.07 -13.87
N LYS A 174 1.41 3.98 -15.09
CA LYS A 174 1.43 5.04 -16.12
C LYS A 174 0.01 5.52 -16.37
N ILE A 175 -0.17 6.82 -16.56
CA ILE A 175 -1.47 7.46 -16.81
C ILE A 175 -1.42 8.21 -18.14
N HIS A 176 -2.37 7.93 -19.02
CA HIS A 176 -2.50 8.55 -20.33
C HIS A 176 -3.91 9.11 -20.57
N PRO A 177 -4.05 10.32 -21.16
CA PRO A 177 -2.97 11.29 -21.34
C PRO A 177 -2.44 11.76 -19.98
N GLN A 178 -1.26 12.39 -19.98
CA GLN A 178 -0.81 13.10 -18.80
C GLN A 178 -1.83 14.20 -18.47
N TYR A 179 -2.13 14.34 -17.18
CA TYR A 179 -3.10 15.30 -16.69
C TYR A 179 -2.45 16.17 -15.63
N THR A 180 -2.48 17.47 -15.89
CA THR A 180 -2.08 18.55 -15.00
C THR A 180 -3.20 19.58 -14.98
N ILE A 181 -3.37 20.26 -13.86
CA ILE A 181 -4.24 21.43 -13.75
C ILE A 181 -3.35 22.64 -13.49
N HIS A 182 -3.56 23.73 -14.24
CA HIS A 182 -2.76 24.96 -14.12
C HIS A 182 -3.17 25.82 -12.92
N SER A 183 -4.33 25.56 -12.34
CA SER A 183 -4.79 26.22 -11.12
C SER A 183 -5.55 25.22 -10.25
N PHE A 184 -5.16 25.15 -8.98
CA PHE A 184 -5.88 24.36 -7.99
C PHE A 184 -7.14 25.12 -7.59
N GLU A 185 -8.24 24.89 -8.29
CA GLU A 185 -9.55 25.32 -7.80
C GLU A 185 -9.82 24.63 -6.46
N SER A 186 -10.09 25.41 -5.41
CA SER A 186 -10.48 24.85 -4.11
C SER A 186 -11.68 23.92 -4.28
N LEU A 187 -11.66 22.74 -3.64
CA LEU A 187 -12.86 21.92 -3.55
C LEU A 187 -13.96 22.72 -2.84
N PRO A 188 -15.24 22.53 -3.19
CA PRO A 188 -16.32 23.20 -2.48
C PRO A 188 -16.26 22.92 -0.99
N LYS A 189 -16.46 23.97 -0.19
CA LYS A 189 -16.55 23.85 1.27
C LYS A 189 -17.70 22.90 1.61
N THR A 190 -17.39 21.84 2.35
CA THR A 190 -18.42 20.89 2.81
C THR A 190 -19.06 21.42 4.08
N ARG A 191 -20.40 21.42 4.17
CA ARG A 191 -21.13 21.58 5.43
C ARG A 191 -21.03 20.33 6.31
N PHE A 192 -20.48 19.24 5.79
CA PHE A 192 -20.20 18.03 6.54
C PHE A 192 -19.27 18.33 7.74
N GLN A 193 -19.81 18.20 8.96
CA GLN A 193 -19.07 18.53 10.16
C GLN A 193 -18.28 17.36 10.75
N ARG A 194 -18.74 16.12 10.53
CA ARG A 194 -18.14 14.92 11.16
C ARG A 194 -16.67 14.77 10.75
N HIS A 195 -15.84 14.54 11.75
CA HIS A 195 -14.40 14.39 11.60
C HIS A 195 -13.99 13.04 12.19
N CYS A 196 -13.15 12.30 11.46
CA CYS A 196 -12.56 11.08 11.98
C CYS A 196 -11.22 11.42 12.63
N GLU A 197 -11.19 11.52 13.96
CA GLU A 197 -10.01 11.95 14.74
C GLU A 197 -8.82 11.00 14.60
N ASN A 198 -9.07 9.70 14.44
CA ASN A 198 -8.03 8.66 14.37
C ASN A 198 -7.75 8.18 12.94
N CYS A 199 -8.29 8.86 11.93
CA CYS A 199 -8.07 8.49 10.55
C CYS A 199 -6.70 8.92 10.04
N PRO A 200 -6.17 8.24 9.01
CA PRO A 200 -4.95 8.66 8.34
C PRO A 200 -5.15 10.03 7.70
N ASP A 201 -4.26 10.95 8.04
CA ASP A 201 -4.10 12.25 7.40
C ASP A 201 -2.78 12.25 6.65
N PHE A 202 -2.82 12.53 5.35
CA PHE A 202 -1.64 12.41 4.49
C PHE A 202 -0.48 13.31 4.94
N ARG A 203 -0.73 14.46 5.58
CA ARG A 203 0.34 15.34 6.12
C ARG A 203 1.21 14.65 7.18
N ASN A 204 0.67 13.62 7.82
CA ASN A 204 1.36 12.87 8.86
C ASN A 204 2.10 11.64 8.33
N PHE A 205 2.11 11.43 7.01
CA PHE A 205 2.81 10.31 6.40
C PHE A 205 4.31 10.60 6.21
N LYS A 206 5.10 9.55 6.37
CA LYS A 206 6.49 9.48 5.92
C LYS A 206 6.63 8.30 4.96
N PHE A 207 7.48 8.46 3.97
CA PHE A 207 7.75 7.46 2.94
C PHE A 207 9.25 7.29 2.79
N LEU A 208 9.70 6.03 2.73
CA LEU A 208 11.08 5.63 2.61
C LEU A 208 11.19 4.53 1.56
N LYS A 209 12.19 4.64 0.68
CA LYS A 209 12.64 3.56 -0.19
C LYS A 209 14.05 3.16 0.17
N PHE A 210 14.23 1.87 0.37
CA PHE A 210 15.56 1.31 0.63
C PHE A 210 15.92 0.34 -0.49
N GLN A 211 17.16 0.42 -0.96
CA GLN A 211 17.77 -0.63 -1.76
C GLN A 211 18.65 -1.50 -0.90
N ILE A 212 18.44 -2.81 -0.96
CA ILE A 212 19.26 -3.81 -0.27
C ILE A 212 20.06 -4.54 -1.33
N THR A 213 21.38 -4.44 -1.25
CA THR A 213 22.31 -5.12 -2.14
C THR A 213 22.86 -6.36 -1.45
N PHE A 214 22.82 -7.50 -2.14
CA PHE A 214 23.40 -8.75 -1.70
C PHE A 214 24.74 -9.02 -2.40
N LYS A 215 25.62 -9.75 -1.72
CA LYS A 215 26.95 -10.12 -2.26
C LYS A 215 26.84 -11.06 -3.47
N ASN A 216 25.77 -11.86 -3.52
CA ASN A 216 25.52 -12.84 -4.56
C ASN A 216 24.17 -12.54 -5.23
N ASP A 217 23.98 -13.10 -6.43
CA ASP A 217 22.69 -13.13 -7.09
C ASP A 217 21.59 -13.73 -6.19
N ILE A 218 20.38 -13.18 -6.30
CA ILE A 218 19.27 -13.52 -5.41
C ILE A 218 18.80 -14.97 -5.58
N LYS A 219 18.96 -15.58 -6.77
CA LYS A 219 18.73 -17.02 -6.96
C LYS A 219 19.67 -17.84 -6.07
N GLY A 220 20.91 -17.39 -5.95
CA GLY A 220 21.94 -18.02 -5.11
C GLY A 220 21.66 -17.89 -3.61
N ILE A 221 21.03 -16.78 -3.18
CA ILE A 221 20.71 -16.57 -1.75
C ILE A 221 19.35 -17.14 -1.33
N ALA A 222 18.47 -17.49 -2.28
CA ALA A 222 17.08 -17.89 -2.02
C ALA A 222 16.94 -19.01 -0.97
N LYS A 223 17.93 -19.93 -0.89
CA LYS A 223 17.98 -21.02 0.08
C LYS A 223 18.28 -20.57 1.52
N PHE A 224 18.94 -19.42 1.69
CA PHE A 224 19.29 -18.87 3.00
C PHE A 224 18.20 -17.96 3.57
N ILE A 225 17.28 -17.49 2.72
CA ILE A 225 16.15 -16.70 3.18
C ILE A 225 15.37 -17.50 4.19
N TRP A 226 15.22 -16.94 5.39
CA TRP A 226 14.67 -17.67 6.52
C TRP A 226 13.25 -18.17 6.23
N ARG A 227 13.00 -19.45 6.51
CA ARG A 227 11.70 -20.12 6.40
C ARG A 227 11.44 -20.90 7.70
N LYS A 228 10.17 -21.29 7.92
CA LYS A 228 9.75 -22.14 9.05
C LYS A 228 10.72 -23.34 9.19
N ASN A 229 11.15 -23.66 10.42
CA ASN A 229 11.89 -24.89 10.68
C ASN A 229 11.04 -26.12 10.31
N ASN A 230 11.71 -27.12 9.74
CA ASN A 230 11.24 -28.25 8.94
C ASN A 230 10.23 -29.24 9.57
N ASP A 231 9.56 -28.93 10.68
CA ASP A 231 8.73 -29.91 11.39
C ASP A 231 7.36 -30.16 10.76
N ASP A 232 6.95 -29.48 9.68
CA ASP A 232 5.73 -29.86 8.99
C ASP A 232 5.61 -29.28 7.58
N ASN A 233 5.57 -30.19 6.60
CA ASN A 233 5.07 -30.10 5.23
C ASN A 233 5.93 -29.41 4.15
N ARG A 234 6.80 -30.23 3.54
CA ARG A 234 7.44 -30.04 2.22
C ARG A 234 6.45 -29.88 1.04
N LYS A 235 5.13 -29.93 1.25
CA LYS A 235 4.12 -30.00 0.17
C LYS A 235 3.43 -28.68 -0.22
N LEU A 236 3.61 -27.57 0.53
CA LEU A 236 2.72 -26.41 0.39
C LEU A 236 3.39 -25.02 0.32
N SER A 237 4.70 -24.96 0.12
CA SER A 237 5.39 -23.66 0.06
C SER A 237 6.12 -23.47 -1.27
N GLY A 238 5.70 -22.46 -2.03
CA GLY A 238 6.35 -22.08 -3.29
C GLY A 238 7.87 -21.90 -3.14
N ASN A 239 8.58 -22.05 -4.24
CA ASN A 239 10.04 -21.91 -4.26
C ASN A 239 10.41 -20.43 -4.41
N ILE A 240 11.12 -19.86 -3.42
CA ILE A 240 11.58 -18.46 -3.45
C ILE A 240 12.40 -18.17 -4.71
N LYS A 241 13.22 -19.13 -5.17
CA LYS A 241 13.97 -19.01 -6.43
C LYS A 241 13.04 -18.83 -7.62
N LYS A 242 11.98 -19.65 -7.72
CA LYS A 242 10.97 -19.53 -8.78
C LYS A 242 10.19 -18.20 -8.70
N LEU A 243 9.92 -17.69 -7.49
CA LEU A 243 9.30 -16.38 -7.36
C LEU A 243 10.20 -15.28 -7.93
N TRP A 244 11.48 -15.32 -7.59
CA TRP A 244 12.45 -14.36 -8.11
C TRP A 244 12.56 -14.44 -9.63
N GLU A 245 12.68 -15.65 -10.17
CA GLU A 245 12.84 -15.89 -11.61
C GLU A 245 11.60 -15.49 -12.42
N ASN A 246 10.40 -15.84 -11.94
CA ASN A 246 9.17 -15.66 -12.72
C ASN A 246 8.49 -14.32 -12.46
N PHE A 247 8.71 -13.72 -11.28
CA PHE A 247 7.96 -12.55 -10.83
C PHE A 247 8.86 -11.40 -10.35
N GLY A 248 10.18 -11.58 -10.21
CA GLY A 248 11.09 -10.48 -9.87
C GLY A 248 10.81 -9.83 -8.50
N PHE A 249 10.37 -10.61 -7.51
CA PHE A 249 10.19 -10.11 -6.15
C PHE A 249 10.68 -11.11 -5.11
N LEU A 250 11.03 -10.60 -3.93
CA LEU A 250 11.51 -11.37 -2.79
C LEU A 250 10.56 -11.18 -1.60
N PRO A 251 9.95 -12.27 -1.07
CA PRO A 251 8.90 -12.19 -0.05
C PRO A 251 9.42 -11.91 1.38
N ILE A 252 10.12 -10.80 1.61
CA ILE A 252 10.83 -10.49 2.88
C ILE A 252 10.13 -9.50 3.83
N ALA A 253 8.97 -8.95 3.46
CA ALA A 253 8.21 -8.03 4.31
C ALA A 253 7.99 -8.56 5.74
N PHE A 254 7.71 -9.86 5.88
CA PHE A 254 7.53 -10.48 7.19
C PHE A 254 8.78 -10.40 8.06
N HIS A 255 9.95 -10.64 7.46
CA HIS A 255 11.24 -10.61 8.13
C HIS A 255 11.60 -9.20 8.57
N LEU A 256 11.40 -8.21 7.69
CA LEU A 256 11.63 -6.80 8.00
C LEU A 256 10.67 -6.30 9.08
N ARG A 257 9.40 -6.71 9.03
CA ARG A 257 8.44 -6.41 10.09
C ARG A 257 8.81 -7.07 11.41
N ASP A 258 9.32 -8.30 11.40
CA ASP A 258 9.80 -8.95 12.62
C ASP A 258 11.06 -8.27 13.16
N LEU A 259 11.99 -7.83 12.30
CA LEU A 259 13.14 -7.01 12.68
C LEU A 259 12.67 -5.75 13.41
N LEU A 260 11.80 -4.94 12.80
CA LEU A 260 11.27 -3.72 13.43
C LEU A 260 10.51 -4.03 14.73
N ARG A 261 9.75 -5.13 14.75
CA ARG A 261 9.01 -5.58 15.92
C ARG A 261 9.95 -5.88 17.10
N GLN A 262 11.06 -6.59 16.86
CA GLN A 262 12.01 -6.99 17.89
C GLN A 262 12.93 -5.84 18.30
N ASN A 263 13.31 -4.97 17.38
CA ASN A 263 14.27 -3.91 17.66
C ASN A 263 13.61 -2.68 18.30
N LEU A 264 12.40 -2.30 17.84
CA LEU A 264 11.78 -1.03 18.24
C LEU A 264 10.69 -1.17 19.31
N TRP A 265 9.98 -2.30 19.33
CA TRP A 265 8.76 -2.43 20.15
C TRP A 265 8.65 -3.77 20.88
N ARG A 266 9.78 -4.44 21.16
CA ARG A 266 9.80 -5.71 21.89
C ARG A 266 9.10 -5.59 23.25
N ASN A 267 9.43 -4.54 23.99
CA ASN A 267 8.99 -4.31 25.37
C ASN A 267 7.70 -3.46 25.46
N ASN A 268 7.18 -2.93 24.35
CA ASN A 268 5.95 -2.14 24.35
C ASN A 268 4.89 -2.78 23.46
N LYS A 269 4.07 -3.65 24.06
CA LYS A 269 3.04 -4.44 23.37
C LYS A 269 2.00 -3.56 22.67
N ASP A 270 1.58 -2.48 23.30
CA ASP A 270 0.51 -1.63 22.78
C ASP A 270 1.00 -0.81 21.60
N ARG A 271 2.18 -0.20 21.72
CA ARG A 271 2.82 0.52 20.60
C ARG A 271 3.07 -0.41 19.43
N ARG A 272 3.56 -1.62 19.68
CA ARG A 272 3.75 -2.65 18.65
C ARG A 272 2.47 -3.00 17.92
N HIS A 273 1.36 -3.19 18.63
CA HIS A 273 0.07 -3.51 18.01
C HIS A 273 -0.53 -2.29 17.29
N LYS A 274 -0.28 -1.07 17.78
CA LYS A 274 -0.68 0.17 17.11
C LYS A 274 0.08 0.35 15.79
N MET A 275 1.39 0.09 15.77
CA MET A 275 2.24 0.29 14.60
C MET A 275 2.12 -0.84 13.57
N LEU A 276 2.21 -2.10 14.01
CA LEU A 276 2.24 -3.28 13.12
C LEU A 276 0.91 -4.05 13.07
N GLY A 277 -0.14 -3.50 13.67
CA GLY A 277 -1.47 -4.08 13.70
C GLY A 277 -1.61 -5.26 14.66
N LYS A 278 -2.87 -5.63 14.89
CA LYS A 278 -3.30 -6.90 15.50
C LYS A 278 -4.63 -7.31 14.87
N MET A 279 -5.13 -8.50 15.19
CA MET A 279 -6.46 -8.92 14.69
C MET A 279 -7.51 -7.85 15.07
N GLY A 280 -8.28 -7.38 14.09
CA GLY A 280 -9.27 -6.31 14.27
C GLY A 280 -8.72 -4.87 14.25
N PHE A 281 -7.40 -4.67 14.19
CA PHE A 281 -6.79 -3.34 14.20
C PHE A 281 -5.74 -3.20 13.09
N GLY A 282 -5.90 -2.16 12.25
CA GLY A 282 -4.99 -1.87 11.14
C GLY A 282 -3.55 -1.58 11.58
N SER A 283 -2.61 -1.77 10.64
CA SER A 283 -1.23 -1.29 10.81
C SER A 283 -1.17 0.22 10.54
N ARG A 284 -0.23 0.92 11.19
CA ARG A 284 0.15 2.30 10.85
C ARG A 284 1.50 2.36 10.11
N VAL A 285 2.31 1.29 10.20
CA VAL A 285 3.52 1.06 9.41
C VAL A 285 3.28 -0.07 8.43
N PHE A 286 3.58 0.21 7.17
CA PHE A 286 3.53 -0.74 6.07
C PHE A 286 4.96 -0.95 5.55
N VAL A 287 5.27 -2.21 5.25
CA VAL A 287 6.56 -2.63 4.73
C VAL A 287 6.27 -3.55 3.57
N SER A 288 6.72 -3.19 2.38
CA SER A 288 6.49 -4.01 1.19
C SER A 288 7.36 -5.26 1.16
N HIS A 289 6.96 -6.23 0.33
CA HIS A 289 7.93 -7.19 -0.20
C HIS A 289 8.96 -6.43 -1.07
N ALA A 290 10.13 -7.04 -1.24
CA ALA A 290 11.18 -6.48 -2.07
C ALA A 290 10.88 -6.76 -3.53
N TYR A 291 11.10 -5.80 -4.41
CA TYR A 291 11.01 -5.99 -5.87
C TYR A 291 12.35 -5.75 -6.54
N LYS A 292 12.55 -6.39 -7.68
CA LYS A 292 13.82 -6.43 -8.40
C LYS A 292 14.22 -5.04 -8.92
N ILE A 293 15.47 -4.67 -8.66
CA ILE A 293 16.18 -3.57 -9.33
C ILE A 293 17.27 -4.14 -10.24
N SER A 294 18.03 -5.10 -9.72
CA SER A 294 19.01 -5.90 -10.47
C SER A 294 18.99 -7.35 -9.96
N ASP A 295 19.88 -8.20 -10.47
CA ASP A 295 20.02 -9.59 -10.05
C ASP A 295 20.48 -9.77 -8.58
N ASN A 296 21.13 -8.77 -7.99
CA ASN A 296 21.61 -8.76 -6.61
C ASN A 296 21.04 -7.63 -5.75
N THR A 297 20.25 -6.72 -6.32
CA THR A 297 19.67 -5.56 -5.61
C THR A 297 18.16 -5.57 -5.69
N VAL A 298 17.53 -5.34 -4.54
CA VAL A 298 16.08 -5.18 -4.42
C VAL A 298 15.72 -3.85 -3.78
N GLU A 299 14.56 -3.32 -4.12
CA GLU A 299 13.97 -2.15 -3.45
C GLU A 299 12.78 -2.57 -2.57
N ILE A 300 12.67 -1.94 -1.40
CA ILE A 300 11.52 -2.02 -0.51
C ILE A 300 10.95 -0.64 -0.26
N ARG A 301 9.64 -0.58 -0.01
CA ARG A 301 8.94 0.62 0.45
C ARG A 301 8.54 0.44 1.90
N ILE A 302 8.85 1.45 2.71
CA ILE A 302 8.33 1.57 4.06
C ILE A 302 7.62 2.91 4.16
N PHE A 303 6.36 2.88 4.57
CA PHE A 303 5.59 4.08 4.78
C PHE A 303 4.62 3.90 5.93
N GLY A 304 4.09 5.01 6.40
CA GLY A 304 3.17 5.01 7.53
C GLY A 304 2.94 6.40 8.07
N TYR A 305 2.20 6.47 9.17
CA TYR A 305 1.79 7.71 9.79
C TYR A 305 1.73 7.57 11.31
N ASP A 306 1.57 8.70 12.01
CA ASP A 306 1.43 8.78 13.48
C ASP A 306 2.64 8.18 14.24
N PHE A 307 3.81 8.76 13.99
CA PHE A 307 5.04 8.44 14.69
C PHE A 307 5.43 9.55 15.66
N GLN A 308 5.95 9.17 16.83
CA GLN A 308 6.69 10.12 17.68
C GLN A 308 7.98 10.57 16.97
N LYS A 309 8.51 11.73 17.40
CA LYS A 309 9.62 12.48 16.78
C LYS A 309 10.79 11.61 16.27
N ASN A 310 11.20 10.57 17.00
CA ASN A 310 12.38 9.76 16.65
C ASN A 310 12.08 8.41 15.99
N GLY A 311 10.82 8.00 15.84
CA GLY A 311 10.56 6.62 15.45
C GLY A 311 10.83 6.33 13.97
N TRP A 312 10.83 7.33 13.08
CA TRP A 312 11.28 7.18 11.70
C TRP A 312 12.80 7.02 11.58
N GLU A 313 13.56 7.80 12.35
CA GLU A 313 15.01 7.63 12.46
C GLU A 313 15.36 6.22 12.97
N ASN A 314 14.64 5.75 14.00
CA ASN A 314 14.83 4.39 14.50
C ASN A 314 14.53 3.30 13.45
N ILE A 315 13.53 3.52 12.57
CA ILE A 315 13.28 2.62 11.43
C ILE A 315 14.46 2.66 10.46
N LYS A 316 14.93 3.85 10.08
CA LYS A 316 16.09 4.01 9.18
C LYS A 316 17.32 3.29 9.74
N THR A 317 17.69 3.58 10.98
CA THR A 317 18.83 2.93 11.66
C THR A 317 18.67 1.41 11.71
N SER A 318 17.46 0.90 11.97
CA SER A 318 17.21 -0.55 12.04
C SER A 318 17.33 -1.24 10.68
N ILE A 319 16.80 -0.62 9.62
CA ILE A 319 16.79 -1.21 8.27
C ILE A 319 18.15 -1.06 7.60
N SER A 320 18.88 0.03 7.86
CA SER A 320 20.25 0.22 7.36
C SER A 320 21.30 -0.62 8.10
N ASN A 321 20.94 -1.32 9.17
CA ASN A 321 21.86 -2.18 9.90
C ASN A 321 22.05 -3.53 9.21
N VAL A 322 23.17 -3.67 8.49
CA VAL A 322 23.55 -4.89 7.75
C VAL A 322 23.59 -6.13 8.63
N SER A 323 24.06 -6.02 9.88
CA SER A 323 24.10 -7.15 10.83
C SER A 323 22.69 -7.64 11.16
N LEU A 324 21.76 -6.72 11.46
CA LEU A 324 20.35 -7.07 11.68
C LEU A 324 19.72 -7.67 10.42
N LEU A 325 20.01 -7.14 9.23
CA LEU A 325 19.48 -7.75 8.00
C LEU A 325 20.04 -9.15 7.75
N ASN A 326 21.33 -9.40 7.99
CA ASN A 326 21.90 -10.74 7.90
C ASN A 326 21.20 -11.70 8.87
N GLN A 327 20.96 -11.27 10.12
CA GLN A 327 20.24 -12.05 11.12
C GLN A 327 18.80 -12.36 10.69
N PHE A 328 18.05 -11.33 10.26
CA PHE A 328 16.61 -11.43 10.03
C PHE A 328 16.21 -11.86 8.62
N LEU A 329 17.02 -11.66 7.60
CA LEU A 329 16.71 -12.09 6.23
C LEU A 329 17.31 -13.45 5.92
N VAL A 330 18.61 -13.62 6.18
CA VAL A 330 19.44 -14.73 5.67
C VAL A 330 20.05 -15.60 6.77
N ASN A 331 19.44 -15.63 7.95
CA ASN A 331 19.81 -16.51 9.06
C ASN A 331 21.29 -16.42 9.49
N ASN A 332 21.78 -15.19 9.69
CA ASN A 332 23.15 -14.83 10.06
C ASN A 332 24.23 -15.09 9.00
N ASN A 333 23.87 -15.57 7.81
CA ASN A 333 24.84 -15.64 6.72
C ASN A 333 25.21 -14.21 6.28
N PRO A 334 26.49 -13.84 6.13
CA PRO A 334 26.92 -12.48 5.84
C PRO A 334 26.75 -12.14 4.35
N LEU A 335 25.52 -12.22 3.83
CA LEU A 335 25.17 -12.12 2.42
C LEU A 335 24.66 -10.73 2.01
N VAL A 336 24.22 -9.90 2.96
CA VAL A 336 23.89 -8.49 2.68
C VAL A 336 25.20 -7.71 2.55
N ALA A 337 25.39 -7.07 1.40
CA ALA A 337 26.56 -6.24 1.09
C ALA A 337 26.37 -4.80 1.59
N GLY A 338 25.16 -4.25 1.48
CA GLY A 338 24.88 -2.88 1.87
C GLY A 338 23.40 -2.53 1.78
N VAL A 339 23.05 -1.36 2.32
CA VAL A 339 21.71 -0.79 2.28
C VAL A 339 21.81 0.70 2.03
N ASN A 340 21.10 1.19 1.02
CA ASN A 340 20.99 2.60 0.71
C ASN A 340 19.56 3.08 0.93
N ILE A 341 19.40 4.31 1.42
CA ILE A 341 18.12 5.02 1.39
C ILE A 341 18.10 5.79 0.08
N GLU A 342 17.35 5.28 -0.90
CA GLU A 342 17.29 5.90 -2.23
C GLU A 342 16.47 7.18 -2.20
N LEU A 343 15.33 7.14 -1.50
CA LEU A 343 14.38 8.24 -1.49
C LEU A 343 13.69 8.31 -0.14
N GLU A 344 13.55 9.53 0.36
CA GLU A 344 12.83 9.88 1.58
C GLU A 344 11.95 11.10 1.30
N THR A 345 10.69 11.05 1.73
CA THR A 345 9.80 12.21 1.67
C THR A 345 8.70 12.14 2.73
N THR A 346 8.00 13.24 2.91
CA THR A 346 6.83 13.41 3.77
C THR A 346 5.59 13.66 2.93
N GLY A 347 4.42 13.31 3.46
CA GLY A 347 3.18 13.66 2.77
C GLY A 347 2.98 15.17 2.63
N LYS A 348 3.57 16.00 3.50
CA LYS A 348 3.59 17.47 3.36
C LYS A 348 4.38 17.93 2.14
N GLU A 349 5.56 17.36 1.89
CA GLU A 349 6.38 17.67 0.70
C GLU A 349 5.68 17.23 -0.58
N ILE A 350 5.12 16.01 -0.57
CA ILE A 350 4.32 15.50 -1.68
C ILE A 350 3.13 16.43 -1.98
N ILE A 351 2.35 16.84 -0.97
CA ILE A 351 1.24 17.80 -1.15
C ILE A 351 1.75 19.13 -1.71
N LYS A 352 2.87 19.66 -1.21
CA LYS A 352 3.45 20.90 -1.73
C LYS A 352 3.83 20.77 -3.21
N SER A 353 4.33 19.61 -3.65
CA SER A 353 4.65 19.40 -5.07
C SER A 353 3.41 19.46 -5.97
N PHE A 354 2.26 18.99 -5.48
CA PHE A 354 0.98 19.07 -6.22
C PHE A 354 0.46 20.49 -6.36
N LEU A 355 0.60 21.28 -5.29
CA LEU A 355 0.05 22.64 -5.23
C LEU A 355 0.95 23.68 -5.89
N ARG A 356 2.23 23.35 -6.15
CA ARG A 356 3.23 24.22 -6.79
C ARG A 356 3.51 23.87 -8.25
N SER A 357 2.68 23.02 -8.86
CA SER A 357 2.70 22.82 -10.32
C SER A 357 2.08 24.05 -10.98
N GLU A 358 2.75 25.20 -10.85
CA GLU A 358 2.46 26.49 -11.48
C GLU A 358 3.12 26.56 -12.86
#